data_AF-S2EKB3-F1
#
_entry.id   AF-S2EKB3-F1
#
_cell.length_a   1.000
_cell.length_b   1.000
_cell.length_c   1.000
_cell.angle_alpha   90.00
_cell.angle_beta   90.00
_cell.angle_gamma   90.00
#
_symmetry.space_group_name_H-M   'P 1'
#
loop_
_entity.id
_entity.type
_entity.pdbx_description
1 polymer ?
#
loop_
_entity_poly.entity_id
_entity_poly.type
_entity_poly.pdbx_seq_one_letter_code
_entity_poly.pdbx_strand_id
1 'polypeptide(L)' 'NPKIIDGKTVYKYRNESQFKNLFDILCEMLGLSSPLVVKDVMLSQTEIVIAVKDEFEAKQKFINSLQEIQNTLLIKKK' A
#
# COMPACT_ATOMS: atom_id res chain seq x y z
N ASN A 1 2.06 -10.12 12.47
CA ASN A 1 1.13 -9.39 13.36
C ASN A 1 1.26 -7.91 13.09
N PRO A 2 0.15 -7.22 12.80
CA PRO A 2 0.16 -5.76 12.66
C PRO A 2 0.62 -5.12 13.97
N LYS A 3 1.38 -4.02 13.88
CA LYS A 3 1.72 -3.19 15.04
C LYS A 3 0.95 -1.88 14.93
N ILE A 4 0.29 -1.48 16.01
CA ILE A 4 -0.29 -0.14 16.10
C ILE A 4 0.81 0.80 16.58
N ILE A 5 1.19 1.76 15.73
CA ILE A 5 2.24 2.76 16.01
C ILE A 5 1.64 4.12 15.70
N ASP A 6 1.63 5.04 16.68
CA ASP A 6 1.13 6.42 16.52
C ASP A 6 -0.27 6.53 15.90
N GLY A 7 -1.16 5.60 16.26
CA GLY A 7 -2.53 5.56 15.74
C GLY A 7 -2.67 5.00 14.33
N LYS A 8 -1.59 4.43 13.77
CA LYS A 8 -1.56 3.77 12.47
C LYS A 8 -1.39 2.27 12.63
N THR A 9 -2.03 1.50 11.76
CA THR A 9 -1.83 0.05 11.65
C THR A 9 -0.70 -0.19 10.66
N VAL A 10 0.37 -0.83 11.13
CA VAL A 10 1.58 -1.12 10.34
C VAL A 10 1.70 -2.61 10.11
N TYR A 11 1.71 -3.02 8.84
CA TYR A 11 1.96 -4.39 8.41
C TYR A 11 3.37 -4.50 7.84
N LYS A 12 4.26 -5.15 8.59
CA LYS A 12 5.60 -5.51 8.11
C LYS A 12 5.56 -6.86 7.41
N TYR A 13 6.30 -7.00 6.32
CA TYR A 13 6.45 -8.28 5.64
C TYR A 13 7.21 -9.29 6.50
N ARG A 14 6.91 -10.58 6.31
CA ARG A 14 7.54 -11.65 7.09
C ARG A 14 9.03 -11.73 6.80
N ASN A 15 9.83 -12.09 7.80
CA ASN A 15 11.27 -12.34 7.67
C ASN A 15 12.03 -11.19 7.01
N GLU A 16 11.62 -9.94 7.28
CA GLU A 16 12.24 -8.74 6.70
C GLU A 16 12.23 -8.72 5.17
N SER A 17 11.32 -9.47 4.55
CA SER A 17 11.19 -9.53 3.08
C SER A 17 10.93 -8.16 2.50
N GLN A 18 11.47 -7.92 1.31
CA GLN A 18 11.28 -6.68 0.57
C GLN A 18 10.79 -6.96 -0.84
N PHE A 19 9.83 -6.18 -1.30
CA PHE A 19 9.21 -6.33 -2.62
C PHE A 19 9.60 -5.20 -3.58
N LYS A 20 10.91 -4.89 -3.64
CA LYS A 20 11.45 -3.78 -4.45
C LYS A 20 10.94 -3.79 -5.89
N ASN A 21 11.16 -4.88 -6.62
CA ASN A 21 10.80 -4.97 -8.04
C ASN A 21 9.30 -4.78 -8.30
N LEU A 22 8.44 -5.29 -7.40
CA LEU A 22 7.00 -5.11 -7.52
C LEU A 22 6.62 -3.63 -7.45
N PHE A 23 7.17 -2.92 -6.47
CA PHE A 23 6.89 -1.50 -6.29
C PHE A 23 7.53 -0.64 -7.36
N ASP A 24 8.74 -0.97 -7.81
CA ASP A 24 9.40 -0.25 -8.89
C ASP A 24 8.56 -0.33 -10.19
N ILE A 25 8.09 -1.53 -10.55
CA ILE A 25 7.20 -1.74 -11.71
C ILE A 25 5.89 -0.97 -11.54
N LEU A 26 5.22 -1.08 -10.39
CA LEU A 26 3.95 -0.39 -10.15
C LEU A 26 4.11 1.13 -10.20
N CYS A 27 5.18 1.67 -9.60
CA CYS A 27 5.53 3.08 -9.63
C CYS A 27 5.77 3.56 -11.06
N GLU A 28 6.55 2.82 -11.84
CA GLU A 28 6.83 3.13 -13.25
C GLU A 28 5.55 3.13 -14.09
N MET A 29 4.71 2.09 -13.96
CA MET A 29 3.42 1.99 -14.69
C MET A 29 2.46 3.14 -14.34
N LEU A 30 2.43 3.54 -13.07
CA LEU A 30 1.59 4.64 -12.61
C LEU A 30 2.19 6.02 -12.92
N GLY A 31 3.49 6.11 -13.19
CA GLY A 31 4.22 7.37 -13.29
C GLY A 31 4.36 8.08 -11.94
N LEU A 32 4.50 7.30 -10.86
CA LEU A 32 4.61 7.78 -9.48
C LEU A 32 5.94 7.35 -8.86
N SER A 33 6.34 7.99 -7.77
CA SER A 33 7.51 7.60 -6.97
C SER A 33 7.11 6.71 -5.79
N SER A 34 8.01 5.82 -5.37
CA SER A 34 7.86 5.05 -4.13
C SER A 34 8.14 5.93 -2.90
N PRO A 35 7.41 5.76 -1.77
CA PRO A 35 6.31 4.82 -1.57
C PRO A 35 5.01 5.28 -2.23
N LEU A 36 4.19 4.33 -2.67
CA LEU A 36 2.88 4.64 -3.25
C LEU A 36 1.91 5.03 -2.13
N VAL A 37 1.42 6.27 -2.18
CA VAL A 37 0.40 6.75 -1.25
C VAL A 37 -0.94 6.81 -1.97
N VAL A 38 -1.88 6.01 -1.50
CA VAL A 38 -3.25 5.94 -2.02
C VAL A 38 -4.18 6.28 -0.87
N LYS A 39 -4.67 7.53 -0.86
CA LYS A 39 -5.44 8.12 0.23
C LYS A 39 -4.70 7.97 1.57
N ASP A 40 -5.23 7.15 2.45
CA ASP A 40 -4.80 6.88 3.82
C ASP A 40 -4.00 5.56 3.97
N VAL A 41 -3.57 4.98 2.83
CA VAL A 41 -2.72 3.80 2.74
C VAL A 41 -1.39 4.16 2.07
N MET A 42 -0.28 3.93 2.78
CA MET A 42 1.06 3.98 2.22
C MET A 42 1.55 2.55 1.96
N LEU A 43 1.91 2.27 0.71
CA LEU A 43 2.44 0.99 0.26
C LEU A 43 3.92 1.18 -0.09
N SER A 44 4.79 0.40 0.54
CA SER A 44 6.24 0.49 0.35
C SER A 44 6.88 -0.88 0.22
N GLN A 45 8.14 -0.90 -0.17
CA GLN A 45 8.90 -2.13 -0.39
C GLN A 45 9.06 -2.99 0.86
N THR A 46 8.95 -2.42 2.06
CA THR A 46 9.23 -3.09 3.35
C THR A 46 7.99 -3.21 4.24
N GLU A 47 7.00 -2.35 4.05
CA GLU A 47 5.81 -2.32 4.89
C GLU A 47 4.61 -1.62 4.23
N ILE A 48 3.45 -1.87 4.81
CA ILE A 48 2.20 -1.16 4.51
C ILE A 48 1.77 -0.42 5.78
N VAL A 49 1.51 0.87 5.66
CA VAL A 49 1.07 1.74 6.77
C VAL A 49 -0.31 2.30 6.46
N ILE A 50 -1.24 2.15 7.39
CA ILE A 50 -2.62 2.60 7.24
C ILE A 50 -3.00 3.50 8.40
N ALA A 51 -3.53 4.69 8.12
CA ALA A 51 -3.79 5.73 9.12
C ALA A 51 -5.05 5.47 9.98
N VAL A 52 -5.20 4.25 10.52
CA VAL A 52 -6.27 3.85 11.43
C VAL A 52 -5.76 2.87 12.49
N LYS A 53 -6.42 2.82 13.64
CA LYS A 53 -6.10 1.89 14.74
C LYS A 53 -6.82 0.54 14.63
N ASP A 54 -8.02 0.55 14.04
CA ASP A 54 -8.84 -0.64 13.93
C ASP A 54 -8.36 -1.54 12.80
N GLU A 55 -8.12 -2.82 13.10
CA GLU A 55 -7.58 -3.77 12.12
C GLU A 55 -8.58 -4.09 11.00
N PHE A 56 -9.88 -4.14 11.32
CA PHE A 56 -10.92 -4.43 10.34
C PHE A 56 -11.04 -3.26 9.34
N GLU A 57 -11.10 -2.03 9.84
CA GLU A 57 -11.07 -0.80 9.06
C GLU A 57 -9.78 -0.72 8.21
N ALA A 58 -8.63 -1.06 8.79
CA ALA A 58 -7.36 -1.08 8.07
C ALA A 58 -7.40 -2.02 6.86
N LYS A 59 -7.98 -3.22 7.01
CA LYS A 59 -8.13 -4.18 5.91
C LYS A 59 -9.06 -3.66 4.81
N GLN A 60 -10.17 -3.02 5.18
CA GLN A 60 -11.09 -2.41 4.21
C GLN A 60 -10.39 -1.31 3.41
N LYS A 61 -9.66 -0.43 4.09
CA LYS A 61 -8.89 0.65 3.45
C LYS A 61 -7.81 0.12 2.52
N PHE A 62 -7.10 -0.93 2.93
CA PHE A 62 -6.14 -1.61 2.08
C PHE A 62 -6.77 -2.15 0.80
N ILE A 63 -7.90 -2.89 0.90
CA ILE A 63 -8.59 -3.44 -0.27
C ILE A 63 -9.04 -2.32 -1.22
N ASN A 64 -9.62 -1.24 -0.67
CA ASN A 64 -10.03 -0.08 -1.47
C ASN A 64 -8.85 0.57 -2.20
N SER A 65 -7.68 0.67 -1.54
CA SER A 65 -6.46 1.21 -2.17
C SER A 65 -6.02 0.37 -3.37
N LEU A 66 -6.12 -0.96 -3.30
CA LEU A 66 -5.79 -1.84 -4.42
C LEU A 66 -6.78 -1.68 -5.58
N GLN A 67 -8.07 -1.52 -5.29
CA GLN A 67 -9.09 -1.24 -6.31
C GLN A 67 -8.83 0.09 -7.03
N GLU A 68 -8.39 1.12 -6.32
CA GLU A 68 -8.01 2.41 -6.92
C GLU A 68 -6.80 2.30 -7.84
N ILE A 69 -5.76 1.56 -7.41
CA ILE A 69 -4.60 1.26 -8.25
C ILE A 69 -5.05 0.53 -9.52
N GLN A 70 -5.88 -0.51 -9.38
CA GLN A 70 -6.41 -1.26 -10.50
C GLN A 70 -7.20 -0.37 -11.48
N ASN A 71 -8.09 0.48 -10.97
CA ASN A 71 -8.87 1.40 -11.80
C ASN A 71 -7.98 2.38 -12.55
N THR A 72 -6.93 2.90 -11.90
CA THR A 72 -5.96 3.80 -12.52
C THR A 72 -5.19 3.12 -13.66
N LEU A 73 -4.76 1.87 -13.45
CA LEU A 73 -4.10 1.08 -14.48
C LEU A 73 -5.03 0.78 -15.67
N LEU A 74 -6.32 0.53 -15.42
CA LEU A 74 -7.32 0.31 -16.48
C LEU A 74 -7.55 1.57 -17.33
N ILE A 75 -7.51 2.77 -16.74
CA ILE A 75 -7.62 4.03 -17.47
C ILE A 75 -6.41 4.24 -18.37
N LYS A 76 -5.19 4.02 -17.86
CA LYS A 76 -3.94 4.17 -18.64
C LYS A 76 -3.79 3.17 -19.79
N LYS A 77 -4.59 2.10 -19.84
CA LYS A 77 -4.62 1.15 -20.95
C LYS A 77 -5.30 1.72 -22.20
N LYS A 78 -6.19 2.71 -22.04
CA LYS A 78 -6.86 3.41 -23.14
C LYS A 78 -5.99 4.54 -23.67
#